data_AF-A0A1J8QKV5-F1
#
_entry.id   AF-A0A1J8QKV5-F1
#
_cell.length_a   1.000
_cell.length_b   1.000
_cell.length_c   1.000
_cell.angle_alpha   90.00
_cell.angle_beta   90.00
_cell.angle_gamma   90.00
#
_symmetry.space_group_name_H-M   'P 1'
#
loop_
_entity.id
_entity.type
_entity.pdbx_description
1 polymer ?
#
loop_
_entity_poly.entity_id
_entity_poly.type
_entity_poly.pdbx_seq_one_letter_code
_entity_poly.pdbx_strand_id
1 'polypeptide(L)'
;MIADSSHSPFTNIDRHVKVIGPTILAYDWLLTIDSEVTHVWSRSWGIVDILYFISRYTPFVDTPIMLIYHFYLVDPSNEACHIALPAQVMLYAIGDTISGQIFMIRTWAVWERSKVVGLVLFTEAVISAVVELYTNAAYANSLTFFQGYNLGGCFVLTSNPIVLVACYLLLANQFTYLVLVVLKTYPTARSERTISRLSNVILQDGVLFYIMLFALVVVNMVFLFQPGITSTVLTVPSRVCQSIFATRIILHIRDVDKSKTIDAFTSTAMRSLMFNDVLGQIEVEMEDQPVRMASAQNQA
;
A
#
# COMPACT_ATOMS: atom_id res chain seq x y z
N MET A 1 -44.41 -17.11 17.62
CA MET A 1 -43.22 -16.78 18.42
C MET A 1 -42.17 -16.26 17.47
N ILE A 2 -42.16 -14.94 17.28
CA ILE A 2 -41.19 -14.24 16.44
C ILE A 2 -40.05 -13.91 17.40
N ALA A 3 -38.93 -14.61 17.27
CA ALA A 3 -37.75 -14.31 18.07
C ALA A 3 -37.19 -12.96 17.62
N ASP A 4 -37.08 -12.06 18.59
CA ASP A 4 -36.44 -10.74 18.49
C ASP A 4 -35.00 -10.92 17.97
N SER A 5 -34.80 -10.70 16.66
CA SER A 5 -33.48 -10.79 16.00
C SER A 5 -32.62 -9.53 16.21
N SER A 6 -33.16 -8.55 16.93
CA SER A 6 -32.51 -7.28 17.30
C SER A 6 -31.35 -7.43 18.29
N HIS A 7 -31.23 -8.58 18.96
CA HIS A 7 -30.26 -8.82 20.04
C HIS A 7 -29.27 -9.97 19.76
N SER A 8 -28.84 -10.18 18.51
CA SER A 8 -27.70 -11.07 18.29
C SER A 8 -26.38 -10.31 18.59
N PRO A 9 -25.52 -10.78 19.51
CA PRO A 9 -24.23 -10.12 19.79
C PRO A 9 -23.30 -10.05 18.56
N PHE A 10 -23.56 -10.89 17.56
CA PHE A 10 -22.80 -10.97 16.32
C PHE A 10 -22.99 -9.77 15.38
N THR A 11 -24.18 -9.16 15.32
CA THR A 11 -24.42 -7.98 14.47
C THR A 11 -23.70 -6.73 14.98
N ASN A 12 -23.55 -6.59 16.31
CA ASN A 12 -22.77 -5.50 16.88
C ASN A 12 -21.26 -5.65 16.61
N ILE A 13 -20.73 -6.88 16.69
CA ILE A 13 -19.32 -7.15 16.40
C ILE A 13 -19.00 -6.82 14.93
N ASP A 14 -19.84 -7.25 13.98
CA ASP A 14 -19.63 -6.94 12.55
C ASP A 14 -19.64 -5.43 12.28
N ARG A 15 -20.58 -4.69 12.90
CA ARG A 15 -20.65 -3.22 12.79
C ARG A 15 -19.40 -2.54 13.33
N HIS A 16 -18.88 -2.98 14.48
CA HIS A 16 -17.67 -2.40 15.05
C HIS A 16 -16.44 -2.70 14.19
N VAL A 17 -16.26 -3.94 13.72
CA VAL A 17 -15.12 -4.34 12.90
C VAL A 17 -15.08 -3.59 11.57
N LYS A 18 -16.23 -3.33 10.96
CA LYS A 18 -16.30 -2.59 9.69
C LYS A 18 -16.05 -1.09 9.82
N VAL A 19 -16.19 -0.51 11.02
CA VAL A 19 -15.79 0.88 11.31
C VAL A 19 -14.28 1.01 11.55
N ILE A 20 -13.60 -0.07 11.95
CA ILE A 20 -12.14 -0.09 12.13
C ILE A 20 -11.44 0.29 10.81
N GLY A 21 -11.87 -0.27 9.68
CA GLY A 21 -11.32 0.03 8.35
C GLY A 21 -11.24 1.52 8.04
N PRO A 22 -12.37 2.24 7.91
CA PRO A 22 -12.36 3.67 7.63
C PRO A 22 -11.68 4.52 8.71
N THR A 23 -11.68 4.09 9.97
CA THR A 23 -10.94 4.78 11.04
C THR A 23 -9.43 4.69 10.80
N ILE A 24 -8.93 3.48 10.49
CA ILE A 24 -7.53 3.27 10.13
C ILE A 24 -7.18 4.03 8.85
N LEU A 25 -8.05 4.02 7.84
CA LEU A 25 -7.85 4.77 6.60
C LEU A 25 -7.69 6.27 6.85
N ALA A 26 -8.58 6.87 7.64
CA ALA A 26 -8.51 8.28 7.99
C ALA A 26 -7.26 8.60 8.81
N TYR A 27 -6.94 7.76 9.80
CA TYR A 27 -5.74 7.91 10.62
C TYR A 27 -4.45 7.82 9.78
N ASP A 28 -4.38 6.85 8.88
CA ASP A 28 -3.26 6.66 7.97
C ASP A 28 -3.04 7.87 7.06
N TRP A 29 -4.13 8.38 6.49
CA TRP A 29 -4.11 9.55 5.63
C TRP A 29 -3.59 10.78 6.37
N LEU A 30 -4.11 11.06 7.57
CA LEU A 30 -3.65 12.17 8.41
C LEU A 30 -2.15 12.09 8.74
N LEU A 31 -1.63 10.89 8.97
CA LEU A 31 -0.20 10.69 9.26
C LEU A 31 0.71 10.85 8.03
N THR A 32 0.19 10.65 6.83
CA THR A 32 0.99 10.55 5.61
C THR A 32 0.77 11.70 4.63
N ILE A 33 -0.16 12.62 4.93
CA ILE A 33 -0.49 13.75 4.05
C ILE A 33 0.69 14.70 3.83
N ASP A 34 1.52 14.93 4.85
CA ASP A 34 2.71 15.79 4.73
C ASP A 34 3.73 15.23 3.73
N SER A 35 4.05 13.93 3.87
CA SER A 35 4.85 13.19 2.90
C SER A 35 4.19 13.14 1.53
N GLU A 36 2.86 12.97 1.46
CA GLU A 36 2.12 12.93 0.18
C GLU A 36 2.28 14.25 -0.60
N VAL A 37 2.03 15.39 0.05
CA VAL A 37 2.17 16.72 -0.56
C VAL A 37 3.60 16.94 -1.04
N THR A 38 4.58 16.58 -0.22
CA THR A 38 6.00 16.74 -0.53
C THR A 38 6.47 15.85 -1.68
N HIS A 39 6.03 14.59 -1.72
CA HIS A 39 6.61 13.57 -2.60
C HIS A 39 5.77 13.24 -3.83
N VAL A 40 4.48 13.55 -3.83
CA VAL A 40 3.54 13.19 -4.91
C VAL A 40 3.00 14.45 -5.58
N TRP A 41 2.53 15.44 -4.81
CA TRP A 41 1.92 16.65 -5.37
C TRP A 41 2.92 17.62 -5.99
N SER A 42 4.12 17.70 -5.40
CA SER A 42 5.14 18.68 -5.78
C SER A 42 5.93 18.33 -7.06
N ARG A 43 5.66 17.19 -7.70
CA ARG A 43 6.45 16.65 -8.82
C ARG A 43 5.60 16.43 -10.06
N SER A 44 6.21 16.37 -11.24
CA SER A 44 5.54 15.96 -12.48
C SER A 44 4.98 14.54 -12.36
N TRP A 45 3.69 14.37 -12.65
CA TRP A 45 3.00 13.10 -12.48
C TRP A 45 3.44 12.08 -13.54
N GLY A 46 3.89 10.91 -13.09
CA GLY A 46 4.11 9.72 -13.90
C GLY A 46 3.05 8.63 -13.64
N ILE A 47 3.23 7.47 -14.27
CA ILE A 47 2.30 6.33 -14.16
C ILE A 47 2.14 5.87 -12.70
N VAL A 48 3.23 5.83 -11.93
CA VAL A 48 3.21 5.42 -10.51
C VAL A 48 2.43 6.41 -9.65
N ASP A 49 2.46 7.71 -9.96
CA ASP A 49 1.68 8.72 -9.23
C ASP A 49 0.18 8.56 -9.48
N ILE A 50 -0.21 8.26 -10.72
CA ILE A 50 -1.61 8.00 -11.07
C ILE A 50 -2.11 6.75 -10.33
N LEU A 51 -1.33 5.65 -10.36
CA LEU A 51 -1.67 4.43 -9.62
C LEU A 51 -1.76 4.68 -8.11
N TYR A 52 -0.86 5.49 -7.57
CA TYR A 52 -0.87 5.90 -6.17
C TYR A 52 -2.17 6.63 -5.81
N PHE A 53 -2.55 7.66 -6.58
CA PHE A 53 -3.76 8.43 -6.32
C PHE A 53 -5.01 7.55 -6.40
N ILE A 54 -5.13 6.72 -7.43
CA ILE A 54 -6.30 5.86 -7.55
C ILE A 54 -6.34 4.84 -6.40
N SER A 55 -5.21 4.19 -6.08
CA SER A 55 -5.13 3.24 -4.95
C SER A 55 -5.50 3.90 -3.62
N ARG A 56 -5.03 5.13 -3.37
CA ARG A 56 -5.23 5.87 -2.12
C ARG A 56 -6.65 6.39 -1.93
N TYR A 57 -7.25 6.93 -2.99
CA TYR A 57 -8.54 7.61 -2.89
C TYR A 57 -9.75 6.70 -3.18
N THR A 58 -9.56 5.55 -3.84
CA THR A 58 -10.67 4.60 -4.08
C THR A 58 -11.33 4.09 -2.78
N PRO A 59 -10.58 3.73 -1.71
CA PRO A 59 -11.17 3.32 -0.42
C PRO A 59 -12.07 4.39 0.22
N PHE A 60 -11.77 5.67 0.00
CA PHE A 60 -12.60 6.77 0.50
C PHE A 60 -13.96 6.86 -0.20
N VAL A 61 -14.15 6.16 -1.31
CA VAL A 61 -15.42 6.08 -2.04
C VAL A 61 -16.12 4.75 -1.78
N ASP A 62 -15.44 3.62 -1.93
CA ASP A 62 -16.07 2.29 -1.80
C ASP A 62 -16.54 1.98 -0.36
N THR A 63 -15.79 2.44 0.65
CA THR A 63 -16.01 2.08 2.05
C THR A 63 -17.23 2.81 2.64
N PRO A 64 -17.43 4.13 2.41
CA PRO A 64 -18.67 4.80 2.81
C PRO A 64 -19.90 4.24 2.12
N ILE A 65 -19.82 3.89 0.83
CA ILE A 65 -20.96 3.27 0.12
C ILE A 65 -21.34 1.97 0.81
N MET A 66 -20.36 1.11 1.14
CA MET A 66 -20.61 -0.13 1.87
C MET A 66 -21.25 0.16 3.24
N LEU A 67 -20.66 1.04 4.05
CA LEU A 67 -21.18 1.34 5.38
C LEU A 67 -22.62 1.88 5.35
N ILE A 68 -22.90 2.84 4.46
CA ILE A 68 -24.21 3.49 4.37
C ILE A 68 -25.26 2.46 3.97
N TYR A 69 -25.05 1.77 2.84
CA TYR A 69 -26.08 0.90 2.27
C TYR A 69 -26.23 -0.43 2.99
N HIS A 70 -25.23 -0.89 3.74
CA HIS A 70 -25.28 -2.16 4.44
C HIS A 70 -25.68 -2.02 5.92
N PHE A 71 -25.47 -0.86 6.56
CA PHE A 71 -25.66 -0.72 8.01
C PHE A 71 -26.40 0.53 8.50
N TYR A 72 -26.21 1.69 7.86
CA TYR A 72 -26.76 2.94 8.40
C TYR A 72 -28.10 3.33 7.79
N LEU A 73 -28.38 2.91 6.56
CA LEU A 73 -29.63 3.24 5.89
C LEU A 73 -30.74 2.31 6.38
N VAL A 74 -31.69 2.87 7.13
CA VAL A 74 -32.80 2.12 7.74
C VAL A 74 -33.78 1.59 6.69
N ASP A 75 -34.06 2.37 5.64
CA ASP A 75 -34.96 1.99 4.55
C ASP A 75 -34.39 2.39 3.18
N PRO A 76 -33.36 1.68 2.65
CA PRO A 76 -32.96 1.83 1.26
C PRO A 76 -34.11 1.51 0.32
N SER A 77 -34.27 2.29 -0.75
CA SER A 77 -35.08 1.84 -1.88
C SER A 77 -34.41 0.64 -2.56
N ASN A 78 -35.21 -0.30 -3.08
CA ASN A 78 -34.67 -1.45 -3.80
C ASN A 78 -33.77 -1.02 -4.96
N GLU A 79 -34.17 0.01 -5.70
CA GLU A 79 -33.37 0.58 -6.79
C GLU A 79 -31.99 1.07 -6.31
N ALA A 80 -31.92 1.72 -5.15
CA ALA A 80 -30.65 2.18 -4.61
C ALA A 80 -29.74 1.01 -4.20
N CYS A 81 -30.28 -0.09 -3.64
CA CYS A 81 -29.50 -1.30 -3.38
C CYS A 81 -28.96 -1.93 -4.68
N HIS A 82 -29.81 -1.99 -5.72
CA HIS A 82 -29.47 -2.56 -7.03
C HIS A 82 -28.38 -1.77 -7.77
N ILE A 83 -28.21 -0.48 -7.46
CA ILE A 83 -27.15 0.35 -8.03
C ILE A 83 -25.92 0.38 -7.13
N ALA A 84 -26.09 0.64 -5.84
CA ALA A 84 -24.99 0.92 -4.91
C ALA A 84 -24.12 -0.32 -4.62
N LEU A 85 -24.71 -1.50 -4.45
CA LEU A 85 -23.94 -2.70 -4.11
C LEU A 85 -23.09 -3.20 -5.31
N PRO A 86 -23.63 -3.35 -6.53
CA PRO A 86 -22.80 -3.66 -7.69
C PRO A 86 -21.72 -2.61 -7.95
N ALA A 87 -22.05 -1.32 -7.82
CA ALA A 87 -21.07 -0.24 -7.95
C ALA A 87 -19.96 -0.36 -6.90
N GLN A 88 -20.29 -0.67 -5.65
CA GLN A 88 -19.32 -0.88 -4.58
C GLN A 88 -18.40 -2.07 -4.87
N VAL A 89 -18.93 -3.20 -5.33
CA VAL A 89 -18.14 -4.38 -5.72
C VAL A 89 -17.17 -4.05 -6.87
N MET A 90 -17.62 -3.27 -7.85
CA MET A 90 -16.76 -2.84 -8.97
C MET A 90 -15.67 -1.86 -8.53
N LEU A 91 -16.01 -0.87 -7.70
CA LEU A 91 -15.03 0.07 -7.14
C LEU A 91 -13.99 -0.66 -6.29
N TYR A 92 -14.44 -1.63 -5.48
CA TYR A 92 -13.56 -2.51 -4.73
C TYR A 92 -12.59 -3.24 -5.67
N ALA A 93 -13.10 -3.94 -6.69
CA ALA A 93 -12.29 -4.75 -7.59
C ALA A 93 -11.27 -3.92 -8.38
N ILE A 94 -11.69 -2.74 -8.88
CA ILE A 94 -10.80 -1.81 -9.58
C ILE A 94 -9.69 -1.33 -8.63
N GLY A 95 -10.05 -0.92 -7.42
CA GLY A 95 -9.11 -0.44 -6.42
C GLY A 95 -8.13 -1.51 -5.93
N ASP A 96 -8.61 -2.75 -5.79
CA ASP A 96 -7.81 -3.93 -5.46
C ASP A 96 -6.78 -4.21 -6.55
N THR A 97 -7.25 -4.32 -7.80
CA THR A 97 -6.43 -4.53 -9.00
C THR A 97 -5.31 -3.49 -9.10
N ILE A 98 -5.64 -2.20 -8.95
CA ILE A 98 -4.67 -1.09 -9.03
C ILE A 98 -3.64 -1.17 -7.90
N SER A 99 -4.09 -1.49 -6.67
CA SER A 99 -3.17 -1.69 -5.54
C SER A 99 -2.24 -2.88 -5.80
N GLY A 100 -2.74 -3.96 -6.40
CA GLY A 100 -1.95 -5.11 -6.84
C GLY A 100 -0.87 -4.74 -7.86
N GLN A 101 -1.17 -3.85 -8.81
CA GLN A 101 -0.17 -3.37 -9.79
C GLN A 101 1.00 -2.63 -9.13
N ILE A 102 0.76 -1.90 -8.04
CA ILE A 102 1.83 -1.25 -7.28
C ILE A 102 2.79 -2.30 -6.72
N PHE A 103 2.26 -3.35 -6.09
CA PHE A 103 3.08 -4.46 -5.58
C PHE A 103 3.86 -5.16 -6.69
N MET A 104 3.23 -5.38 -7.85
CA MET A 104 3.88 -5.95 -9.03
C MET A 104 5.07 -5.09 -9.51
N ILE A 105 4.86 -3.78 -9.72
CA ILE A 105 5.91 -2.85 -10.16
C ILE A 105 7.08 -2.86 -9.17
N ARG A 106 6.76 -2.89 -7.87
CA ARG A 106 7.77 -2.88 -6.80
C ARG A 106 8.55 -4.19 -6.75
N THR A 107 7.89 -5.34 -6.94
CA THR A 107 8.55 -6.64 -7.08
C THR A 107 9.48 -6.64 -8.30
N TRP A 108 9.03 -6.11 -9.44
CA TRP A 108 9.88 -6.00 -10.63
C TRP A 108 11.11 -5.11 -10.42
N ALA A 109 10.96 -4.01 -9.67
CA ALA A 109 12.06 -3.13 -9.31
C ALA A 109 13.11 -3.81 -8.41
N VAL A 110 12.67 -4.67 -7.47
CA VAL A 110 13.57 -5.48 -6.61
C VAL A 110 14.43 -6.44 -7.44
N TRP A 111 13.89 -6.91 -8.58
CA TRP A 111 14.61 -7.74 -9.55
C TRP A 111 15.40 -6.92 -10.58
N GLU A 112 15.83 -5.71 -10.21
CA GLU A 112 16.68 -4.82 -11.02
C GLU A 112 16.09 -4.57 -12.42
N ARG A 113 14.75 -4.59 -12.53
CA ARG A 113 14.01 -4.45 -13.80
C ARG A 113 14.38 -5.50 -14.86
N SER A 114 14.71 -6.72 -14.43
CA SER A 114 14.92 -7.86 -15.34
C SER A 114 13.73 -8.02 -16.29
N LYS A 115 13.99 -8.05 -17.60
CA LYS A 115 12.94 -8.13 -18.64
C LYS A 115 12.14 -9.43 -18.55
N VAL A 116 12.79 -10.54 -18.17
CA VAL A 116 12.14 -11.85 -18.05
C VAL A 116 11.17 -11.85 -16.88
N VAL A 117 11.63 -11.42 -15.69
CA VAL A 117 10.79 -11.35 -14.49
C VAL A 117 9.66 -10.34 -14.69
N GLY A 118 9.95 -9.19 -15.30
CA GLY A 118 8.95 -8.19 -15.64
C GLY A 118 7.87 -8.71 -16.59
N LEU A 119 8.25 -9.46 -17.62
CA LEU A 119 7.30 -10.08 -18.55
C LEU A 119 6.40 -11.08 -17.82
N VAL A 120 6.97 -11.97 -17.01
CA VAL A 120 6.20 -12.96 -16.24
C VAL A 120 5.20 -12.26 -15.30
N LEU A 121 5.69 -11.33 -14.48
CA LEU A 121 4.86 -10.56 -13.54
C LEU A 121 3.76 -9.76 -14.23
N PHE A 122 4.07 -9.13 -15.37
CA PHE A 122 3.10 -8.37 -16.14
C PHE A 122 2.03 -9.30 -16.74
N THR A 123 2.42 -10.44 -17.31
CA THR A 123 1.46 -11.41 -17.84
C THR A 123 0.54 -11.98 -16.77
N GLU A 124 1.09 -12.35 -15.61
CA GLU A 124 0.33 -12.78 -14.44
C GLU A 124 -0.65 -11.70 -14.00
N ALA A 125 -0.17 -10.46 -13.82
CA ALA A 125 -0.99 -9.35 -13.35
C ALA A 125 -2.13 -9.00 -14.31
N VAL A 126 -1.90 -9.02 -15.63
CA VAL A 126 -2.94 -8.75 -16.64
C VAL A 126 -3.99 -9.86 -16.66
N ILE A 127 -3.57 -11.13 -16.66
CA ILE A 127 -4.49 -12.28 -16.65
C ILE A 127 -5.35 -12.22 -15.38
N SER A 128 -4.71 -12.05 -14.22
CA SER A 128 -5.40 -11.94 -12.94
C SER A 128 -6.37 -10.77 -12.93
N ALA A 129 -5.99 -9.58 -13.39
CA ALA A 129 -6.86 -8.41 -13.43
C ALA A 129 -8.11 -8.64 -14.30
N VAL A 130 -7.95 -9.23 -15.49
CA VAL A 130 -9.07 -9.52 -16.40
C VAL A 130 -10.03 -10.52 -15.77
N VAL A 131 -9.51 -11.62 -15.21
CA VAL A 131 -10.35 -12.65 -14.58
C VAL A 131 -11.02 -12.12 -13.32
N GLU A 132 -10.32 -11.34 -12.50
CA GLU A 132 -10.86 -10.74 -11.28
C GLU A 132 -11.99 -9.76 -11.59
N LEU A 133 -11.80 -8.86 -12.56
CA LEU A 133 -12.85 -7.92 -12.98
C LEU A 133 -14.06 -8.65 -13.56
N TYR A 134 -13.83 -9.66 -14.40
CA TYR A 134 -14.92 -10.46 -14.98
C TYR A 134 -15.72 -11.22 -13.91
N THR A 135 -15.03 -11.92 -13.01
CA THR A 135 -15.68 -12.73 -11.96
C THR A 135 -16.40 -11.86 -10.95
N ASN A 136 -15.84 -10.70 -10.56
CA ASN A 136 -16.54 -9.74 -9.73
C ASN A 136 -17.73 -9.11 -10.44
N ALA A 137 -17.66 -8.84 -11.75
CA ALA A 137 -18.79 -8.31 -12.51
C ALA A 137 -19.91 -9.35 -12.64
N ALA A 138 -19.56 -10.61 -12.91
CA ALA A 138 -20.51 -11.72 -12.91
C ALA A 138 -21.13 -11.91 -11.52
N TYR A 139 -20.33 -11.81 -10.46
CA TYR A 139 -20.80 -11.84 -9.09
C TYR A 139 -21.79 -10.69 -8.82
N ALA A 140 -21.42 -9.45 -9.14
CA ALA A 140 -22.25 -8.27 -8.96
C ALA A 140 -23.60 -8.36 -9.69
N ASN A 141 -23.63 -8.93 -10.89
CA ASN A 141 -24.87 -9.17 -11.65
C ASN A 141 -25.72 -10.32 -11.08
N SER A 142 -25.10 -11.26 -10.37
CA SER A 142 -25.79 -12.41 -9.75
C SER A 142 -26.36 -12.12 -8.37
N LEU A 143 -26.09 -10.93 -7.82
CA LEU A 143 -26.58 -10.53 -6.50
C LEU A 143 -28.11 -10.44 -6.53
N THR A 144 -28.75 -11.21 -5.65
CA THR A 144 -30.16 -11.04 -5.33
C THR A 144 -30.29 -10.34 -3.99
N PHE A 145 -31.22 -9.40 -3.91
CA PHE A 145 -31.34 -8.47 -2.80
C PHE A 145 -32.65 -8.67 -2.07
N PHE A 146 -32.61 -8.56 -0.75
CA PHE A 146 -33.81 -8.40 0.05
C PHE A 146 -33.64 -7.22 1.00
N GLN A 147 -34.67 -6.38 1.08
CA GLN A 147 -34.74 -5.33 2.08
C GLN A 147 -35.03 -5.98 3.43
N GLY A 148 -34.12 -5.87 4.38
CA GLY A 148 -34.37 -6.35 5.74
C GLY A 148 -35.48 -5.52 6.39
N TYR A 149 -36.75 -5.91 6.23
CA TYR A 149 -37.88 -5.28 6.93
C TYR A 149 -37.58 -5.28 8.44
N ASN A 150 -37.51 -4.09 9.05
CA ASN A 150 -37.10 -3.81 10.44
C ASN A 150 -35.61 -4.02 10.81
N LEU A 151 -34.76 -4.52 9.91
CA LEU A 151 -33.30 -4.70 10.15
C LEU A 151 -32.46 -3.56 9.58
N GLY A 152 -32.95 -2.88 8.53
CA GLY A 152 -32.23 -1.84 7.81
C GLY A 152 -31.04 -2.35 6.99
N GLY A 153 -30.76 -1.69 5.86
CA GLY A 153 -29.67 -2.05 4.95
C GLY A 153 -30.05 -3.06 3.85
N CYS A 154 -29.12 -3.20 2.90
CA CYS A 154 -29.22 -4.09 1.75
C CYS A 154 -28.47 -5.40 2.01
N PHE A 155 -29.17 -6.53 2.12
CA PHE A 155 -28.55 -7.85 2.33
C PHE A 155 -28.50 -8.68 1.05
N VAL A 156 -27.42 -9.44 0.88
CA VAL A 156 -27.21 -10.37 -0.23
C VAL A 156 -27.80 -11.73 0.13
N LEU A 157 -28.78 -12.21 -0.66
CA LEU A 157 -29.50 -13.46 -0.38
C LEU A 157 -28.84 -14.68 -1.02
N THR A 158 -28.28 -14.53 -2.22
CA THR A 158 -27.54 -15.58 -2.91
C THR A 158 -26.22 -15.05 -3.44
N SER A 159 -25.14 -15.77 -3.15
CA SER A 159 -23.79 -15.50 -3.64
C SER A 159 -23.40 -16.58 -4.65
N ASN A 160 -22.96 -16.16 -5.85
CA ASN A 160 -22.38 -17.08 -6.82
C ASN A 160 -20.95 -17.44 -6.39
N PRO A 161 -20.59 -18.74 -6.27
CA PRO A 161 -19.24 -19.15 -5.87
C PRO A 161 -18.13 -18.70 -6.82
N ILE A 162 -18.47 -18.11 -7.99
CA ILE A 162 -17.52 -17.50 -8.93
C ILE A 162 -16.57 -16.49 -8.27
N VAL A 163 -17.00 -15.80 -7.21
CA VAL A 163 -16.15 -14.86 -6.46
C VAL A 163 -14.94 -15.54 -5.81
N LEU A 164 -15.02 -16.85 -5.50
CA LEU A 164 -13.89 -17.61 -4.96
C LEU A 164 -12.72 -17.65 -5.95
N VAL A 165 -12.99 -17.64 -7.26
CA VAL A 165 -11.94 -17.60 -8.28
C VAL A 165 -11.11 -16.33 -8.16
N ALA A 166 -11.76 -15.17 -8.00
CA ALA A 166 -11.08 -13.89 -7.76
C ALA A 166 -10.22 -13.96 -6.49
N CYS A 167 -10.77 -14.47 -5.40
CA CYS A 167 -10.04 -14.56 -4.14
C CYS A 167 -8.81 -15.49 -4.23
N TYR A 168 -8.92 -16.64 -4.92
CA TYR A 168 -7.79 -17.54 -5.11
C TYR A 168 -6.70 -16.92 -5.99
N LEU A 169 -7.07 -16.19 -7.03
CA LEU A 169 -6.11 -15.45 -7.85
C LEU A 169 -5.41 -14.35 -7.07
N LEU A 170 -6.15 -13.61 -6.24
CA LEU A 170 -5.56 -12.60 -5.35
C LEU A 170 -4.54 -13.24 -4.41
N LEU A 171 -4.89 -14.37 -3.77
CA LEU A 171 -3.96 -15.10 -2.90
C LEU A 171 -2.72 -15.58 -3.66
N ALA A 172 -2.89 -16.10 -4.87
CA ALA A 172 -1.79 -16.54 -5.73
C ALA A 172 -0.84 -15.38 -6.08
N ASN A 173 -1.37 -14.25 -6.53
CA ASN A 173 -0.57 -13.06 -6.85
C ASN A 173 0.23 -12.58 -5.62
N GLN A 174 -0.43 -12.46 -4.46
CA GLN A 174 0.23 -12.03 -3.22
C GLN A 174 1.33 -13.00 -2.80
N PHE A 175 1.09 -14.30 -2.95
CA PHE A 175 2.10 -15.32 -2.70
C PHE A 175 3.29 -15.20 -3.67
N THR A 176 3.03 -15.06 -4.97
CA THR A 176 4.08 -14.87 -5.99
C THR A 176 4.96 -13.67 -5.66
N TYR A 177 4.34 -12.52 -5.34
CA TYR A 177 5.07 -11.30 -5.03
C TYR A 177 5.90 -11.44 -3.75
N LEU A 178 5.31 -11.99 -2.69
CA LEU A 178 6.01 -12.25 -1.43
C LEU A 178 7.23 -13.17 -1.65
N VAL A 179 7.04 -14.30 -2.34
CA VAL A 179 8.12 -15.26 -2.61
C VAL A 179 9.23 -14.62 -3.42
N LEU A 180 8.91 -13.91 -4.51
CA LEU A 180 9.93 -13.26 -5.35
C LEU A 180 10.72 -12.18 -4.60
N VAL A 181 10.05 -11.40 -3.76
CA VAL A 181 10.72 -10.40 -2.92
C VAL A 181 11.62 -11.06 -1.89
N VAL A 182 11.15 -12.11 -1.21
CA VAL A 182 11.94 -12.85 -0.20
C VAL A 182 13.14 -13.55 -0.85
N LEU A 183 12.95 -14.21 -1.99
CA LEU A 183 14.01 -14.92 -2.71
C LEU A 183 15.15 -14.00 -3.15
N LYS A 184 14.85 -12.77 -3.55
CA LYS A 184 15.87 -11.79 -3.93
C LYS A 184 16.48 -11.11 -2.69
N THR A 185 15.68 -10.81 -1.66
CA THR A 185 16.12 -10.05 -0.48
C THR A 185 16.96 -10.89 0.48
N TYR A 186 16.59 -12.15 0.72
CA TYR A 186 17.24 -13.00 1.73
C TYR A 186 18.73 -13.27 1.44
N PRO A 187 19.14 -13.67 0.21
CA PRO A 187 20.56 -13.87 -0.10
C PRO A 187 21.36 -12.57 -0.06
N THR A 188 20.79 -11.46 -0.53
CA THR A 188 21.44 -10.14 -0.49
C THR A 188 21.71 -9.69 0.95
N ALA A 189 20.73 -9.86 1.85
CA ALA A 189 20.89 -9.55 3.27
C ALA A 189 21.93 -10.44 3.96
N ARG A 190 22.12 -11.68 3.49
CA ARG A 190 23.07 -12.65 4.07
C ARG A 190 24.48 -12.51 3.51
N SER A 191 24.62 -12.23 2.21
CA SER A 191 25.91 -12.19 1.50
C SER A 191 26.66 -10.88 1.73
N GLU A 192 25.95 -9.76 1.82
CA GLU A 192 26.57 -8.45 1.97
C GLU A 192 26.44 -7.93 3.41
N ARG A 193 27.37 -8.34 4.28
CA ARG A 193 27.58 -7.69 5.59
C ARG A 193 27.97 -6.20 5.48
N THR A 194 28.20 -5.70 4.27
CA THR A 194 28.70 -4.37 3.94
C THR A 194 27.61 -3.42 3.41
N ILE A 195 26.38 -3.88 3.16
CA ILE A 195 25.27 -2.97 2.84
C ILE A 195 25.02 -2.08 4.07
N SER A 196 24.95 -0.76 3.88
CA SER A 196 24.66 0.17 4.97
C SER A 196 23.42 -0.29 5.75
N ARG A 197 23.46 -0.22 7.09
CA ARG A 197 22.33 -0.62 7.96
C ARG A 197 20.99 -0.09 7.44
N LEU A 198 21.00 1.12 6.87
CA LEU A 198 19.83 1.79 6.30
C LEU A 198 19.19 0.99 5.16
N SER A 199 19.95 0.56 4.15
CA SER A 199 19.40 -0.20 3.01
C SER A 199 18.85 -1.57 3.42
N ASN A 200 19.42 -2.21 4.43
CA ASN A 200 18.92 -3.48 4.95
C ASN A 200 17.59 -3.30 5.70
N VAL A 201 17.48 -2.26 6.52
CA VAL A 201 16.23 -1.88 7.21
C VAL A 201 15.12 -1.56 6.19
N ILE A 202 15.42 -0.81 5.13
CA ILE A 202 14.43 -0.45 4.09
C ILE A 202 13.90 -1.68 3.32
N LEU A 203 14.76 -2.66 3.04
CA LEU A 203 14.36 -3.91 2.41
C LEU A 203 13.53 -4.77 3.36
N GLN A 204 13.91 -4.81 4.64
CA GLN A 204 13.23 -5.56 5.68
C GLN A 204 11.84 -4.98 6.00
N ASP A 205 11.74 -3.65 6.12
CA ASP A 205 10.48 -2.92 6.31
C ASP A 205 9.56 -3.08 5.10
N GLY A 206 10.12 -3.06 3.89
CA GLY A 206 9.38 -3.31 2.65
C GLY A 206 8.76 -4.71 2.60
N VAL A 207 9.49 -5.76 3.00
CA VAL A 207 9.01 -7.15 2.99
C VAL A 207 7.89 -7.37 4.01
N LEU A 208 7.93 -6.70 5.16
CA LEU A 208 6.90 -6.81 6.19
C LEU A 208 5.51 -6.46 5.65
N PHE A 209 5.38 -5.46 4.77
CA PHE A 209 4.11 -5.12 4.13
C PHE A 209 3.54 -6.28 3.30
N TYR A 210 4.39 -7.00 2.55
CA TYR A 210 3.96 -8.19 1.79
C TYR A 210 3.52 -9.33 2.71
N ILE A 211 4.24 -9.57 3.80
CA ILE A 211 3.89 -10.61 4.78
C ILE A 211 2.55 -10.28 5.45
N MET A 212 2.38 -9.05 5.92
CA MET A 212 1.13 -8.60 6.56
C MET A 212 -0.06 -8.69 5.61
N LEU A 213 0.11 -8.27 4.35
CA LEU A 213 -0.93 -8.36 3.33
C LEU A 213 -1.30 -9.80 3.00
N PHE A 214 -0.31 -10.67 2.79
CA PHE A 214 -0.53 -12.09 2.53
C PHE A 214 -1.29 -12.75 3.70
N ALA A 215 -0.85 -12.51 4.94
CA ALA A 215 -1.54 -13.02 6.11
C ALA A 215 -2.99 -12.53 6.19
N LEU A 216 -3.23 -11.25 5.91
CA LEU A 216 -4.57 -10.66 5.93
C LEU A 216 -5.49 -11.28 4.87
N VAL A 217 -5.00 -11.52 3.65
CA VAL A 217 -5.74 -12.20 2.59
C VAL A 217 -6.05 -13.65 2.97
N VAL A 218 -5.11 -14.37 3.58
CA VAL A 218 -5.34 -15.73 4.10
C VAL A 218 -6.43 -15.75 5.17
N VAL A 219 -6.36 -14.84 6.14
CA VAL A 219 -7.38 -14.77 7.20
C VAL A 219 -8.74 -14.39 6.59
N ASN A 220 -8.80 -13.42 5.67
CA ASN A 220 -10.04 -13.08 4.97
C ASN A 220 -10.64 -14.28 4.22
N MET A 221 -9.80 -15.11 3.58
CA MET A 221 -10.24 -16.37 2.95
C MET A 221 -10.83 -17.36 3.94
N VAL A 222 -10.21 -17.55 5.11
CA VAL A 222 -10.73 -18.44 6.17
C VAL A 222 -12.11 -17.98 6.64
N PHE A 223 -12.30 -16.67 6.79
CA PHE A 223 -13.59 -16.09 7.16
C PHE A 223 -14.64 -16.30 6.06
N LEU A 224 -14.28 -16.22 4.78
CA LEU A 224 -15.20 -16.41 3.67
C LEU A 224 -15.90 -17.79 3.66
N PHE A 225 -15.26 -18.83 4.21
CA PHE A 225 -15.86 -20.15 4.37
C PHE A 225 -16.82 -20.27 5.57
N GLN A 226 -16.92 -19.25 6.41
CA GLN A 226 -17.84 -19.24 7.55
C GLN A 226 -19.26 -18.88 7.11
N PRO A 227 -20.31 -19.47 7.71
CA PRO A 227 -21.68 -19.18 7.34
C PRO A 227 -22.13 -17.78 7.78
N GLY A 228 -23.01 -17.17 6.99
CA GLY A 228 -23.71 -15.93 7.33
C GLY A 228 -22.85 -14.67 7.22
N ILE A 229 -23.18 -13.67 8.04
CA ILE A 229 -22.60 -12.31 7.99
C ILE A 229 -21.09 -12.33 8.26
N THR A 230 -20.62 -13.33 9.02
CA THR A 230 -19.19 -13.53 9.36
C THR A 230 -18.29 -13.66 8.13
N SER A 231 -18.84 -14.14 7.01
CA SER A 231 -18.08 -14.34 5.75
C SER A 231 -17.45 -13.08 5.17
N THR A 232 -18.00 -11.90 5.46
CA THR A 232 -17.60 -10.63 4.85
C THR A 232 -16.99 -9.63 5.85
N VAL A 233 -16.83 -10.03 7.12
CA VAL A 233 -16.36 -9.18 8.22
C VAL A 233 -15.01 -8.53 7.90
N LEU A 234 -14.09 -9.32 7.32
CA LEU A 234 -12.72 -8.88 7.06
C LEU A 234 -12.49 -8.31 5.66
N THR A 235 -13.49 -8.31 4.79
CA THR A 235 -13.31 -7.88 3.40
C THR A 235 -12.91 -6.41 3.31
N VAL A 236 -13.58 -5.54 4.08
CA VAL A 236 -13.26 -4.11 4.10
C VAL A 236 -11.95 -3.78 4.82
N PRO A 237 -11.68 -4.31 6.02
CA PRO A 237 -10.36 -4.17 6.63
C PRO A 237 -9.23 -4.64 5.70
N SER A 238 -9.41 -5.76 4.99
CA SER A 238 -8.42 -6.28 4.04
C SER A 238 -8.15 -5.30 2.90
N ARG A 239 -9.22 -4.77 2.29
CA ARG A 239 -9.14 -3.80 1.20
C ARG A 239 -8.49 -2.49 1.60
N VAL A 240 -8.83 -1.97 2.77
CA VAL A 240 -8.24 -0.75 3.32
C VAL A 240 -6.75 -0.95 3.56
N CYS A 241 -6.37 -2.04 4.24
CA CYS A 241 -4.97 -2.37 4.48
C CYS A 241 -4.18 -2.54 3.18
N GLN A 242 -4.76 -3.19 2.16
CA GLN A 242 -4.12 -3.34 0.85
C GLN A 242 -3.78 -1.98 0.20
N SER A 243 -4.71 -1.02 0.25
CA SER A 243 -4.45 0.35 -0.21
C SER A 243 -3.38 1.05 0.63
N ILE A 244 -3.48 0.97 1.96
CA ILE A 244 -2.52 1.59 2.88
C ILE A 244 -1.12 1.04 2.63
N PHE A 245 -0.96 -0.27 2.53
CA PHE A 245 0.35 -0.88 2.29
C PHE A 245 0.89 -0.52 0.89
N ALA A 246 0.05 -0.50 -0.14
CA ALA A 246 0.44 -0.08 -1.49
C ALA A 246 0.87 1.40 -1.56
N THR A 247 0.24 2.27 -0.76
CA THR A 247 0.58 3.70 -0.75
C THR A 247 1.80 3.98 0.13
N ARG A 248 1.88 3.37 1.33
CA ARG A 248 3.02 3.50 2.24
C ARG A 248 4.32 2.97 1.64
N ILE A 249 4.28 1.88 0.89
CA ILE A 249 5.50 1.35 0.24
C ILE A 249 6.06 2.35 -0.79
N ILE A 250 5.20 3.08 -1.51
CA ILE A 250 5.63 4.13 -2.44
C ILE A 250 6.21 5.32 -1.69
N LEU A 251 5.50 5.83 -0.67
CA LEU A 251 5.96 6.97 0.13
C LEU A 251 7.30 6.67 0.80
N HIS A 252 7.43 5.52 1.46
CA HIS A 252 8.66 5.12 2.14
C HIS A 252 9.86 5.06 1.20
N ILE A 253 9.69 4.56 -0.03
CA ILE A 253 10.76 4.58 -1.04
C ILE A 253 11.17 6.02 -1.40
N ARG A 254 10.20 6.93 -1.55
CA ARG A 254 10.47 8.33 -1.93
C ARG A 254 11.10 9.12 -0.79
N ASP A 255 10.69 8.88 0.45
CA ASP A 255 11.29 9.48 1.64
C ASP A 255 12.77 9.08 1.74
N VAL A 256 13.06 7.80 1.54
CA VAL A 256 14.42 7.26 1.51
C VAL A 256 15.25 7.86 0.37
N ASP A 257 14.71 7.95 -0.83
CA ASP A 257 15.41 8.51 -2.00
C ASP A 257 15.79 9.98 -1.77
N LYS A 258 14.87 10.75 -1.18
CA LYS A 258 15.12 12.13 -0.76
C LYS A 258 16.19 12.21 0.33
N SER A 259 16.14 11.36 1.36
CA SER A 259 17.16 11.31 2.43
C SER A 259 18.55 11.03 1.85
N LYS A 260 18.68 10.03 0.96
CA LYS A 260 19.95 9.70 0.31
C LYS A 260 20.49 10.85 -0.54
N THR A 261 19.61 11.57 -1.23
CA THR A 261 19.99 12.74 -2.01
C THR A 261 20.53 13.87 -1.12
N ILE A 262 19.88 14.11 0.03
CA ILE A 262 20.32 15.10 1.02
C ILE A 262 21.66 14.67 1.64
N ASP A 263 21.83 13.40 2.01
CA ASP A 263 23.07 12.89 2.57
C ASP A 263 24.24 12.99 1.58
N ALA A 264 24.01 12.67 0.31
CA ALA A 264 25.00 12.80 -0.76
C ALA A 264 25.39 14.26 -1.01
N PHE A 265 24.40 15.16 -1.02
CA PHE A 265 24.63 16.60 -1.13
C PHE A 265 25.42 17.15 0.07
N THR A 266 25.04 16.77 1.29
CA THR A 266 25.71 17.20 2.53
C THR A 266 27.15 16.69 2.59
N SER A 267 27.38 15.43 2.19
CA SER A 267 28.74 14.86 2.09
C SER A 267 29.61 15.59 1.07
N THR A 268 29.04 15.97 -0.08
CA THR A 268 29.73 16.75 -1.13
C THR A 268 30.05 18.16 -0.64
N ALA A 269 29.09 18.83 -0.02
CA ALA A 269 29.26 20.16 0.57
C ALA A 269 30.32 20.15 1.68
N MET A 270 30.27 19.17 2.58
CA MET A 270 31.25 19.03 3.67
C MET A 270 32.66 18.77 3.12
N ARG A 271 32.82 17.96 2.06
CA ARG A 271 34.11 17.80 1.37
C ARG A 271 34.61 19.11 0.76
N SER A 272 33.73 19.91 0.15
CA SER A 272 34.12 21.19 -0.43
C SER A 272 34.56 22.21 0.62
N LEU A 273 33.88 22.25 1.77
CA LEU A 273 34.24 23.13 2.89
C LEU A 273 35.59 22.73 3.49
N MET A 274 35.80 21.43 3.73
CA MET A 274 37.09 20.91 4.22
C MET A 274 38.24 21.21 3.25
N PHE A 275 38.01 21.15 1.94
CA PHE A 275 39.01 21.49 0.93
C PHE A 275 39.34 22.99 0.93
N ASN A 276 38.34 23.86 1.07
CA ASN A 276 38.54 25.30 1.19
C ASN A 276 39.27 25.69 2.48
N ASP A 277 38.97 25.06 3.61
CA ASP A 277 39.70 25.29 4.87
C ASP A 277 41.18 24.89 4.76
N VAL A 278 41.47 23.75 4.11
CA VAL A 278 42.85 23.31 3.87
C VAL A 278 43.60 24.28 2.96
N LEU A 279 42.96 24.76 1.88
CA LEU A 279 43.57 25.78 1.01
C LEU A 279 43.83 27.09 1.77
N GLY A 280 42.90 27.52 2.61
CA GLY A 280 43.09 28.70 3.46
C GLY A 280 44.25 28.53 4.44
N GLN A 281 44.44 27.33 5.02
CA GLN A 281 45.60 27.05 5.87
C GLN A 281 46.92 27.10 5.10
N ILE A 282 46.97 26.57 3.87
CA ILE A 282 48.17 26.60 3.02
C ILE A 282 48.52 28.04 2.60
N GLU A 283 47.52 28.85 2.24
CA GLU A 283 47.74 30.27 1.90
C GLU A 283 48.31 31.06 3.08
N VAL A 284 47.74 30.88 4.28
CA VAL A 284 48.25 31.50 5.51
C VAL A 284 49.69 31.05 5.79
N GLU A 285 50.01 29.76 5.64
CA GLU A 285 51.34 29.23 5.92
C GLU A 285 52.39 29.68 4.88
N MET A 286 51.98 29.87 3.62
CA MET A 286 52.82 30.48 2.58
C MET A 286 53.06 31.97 2.82
N GLU A 287 52.10 32.70 3.38
CA GLU A 287 52.24 34.13 3.70
C GLU A 287 53.11 34.36 4.96
N ASP A 288 53.10 33.41 5.90
CA ASP A 288 53.92 33.45 7.13
C ASP A 288 55.40 33.06 6.89
N GLN A 289 55.69 32.26 5.86
CA GLN A 289 57.05 31.83 5.51
C GLN A 289 58.06 32.97 5.26
N PRO A 290 57.77 33.98 4.42
CA PRO A 290 58.71 35.10 4.19
C PRO A 290 58.92 35.96 5.44
N VAL A 291 57.91 36.09 6.32
CA VAL A 291 58.02 36.83 7.59
C VAL A 291 58.95 36.10 8.56
N ARG A 292 58.83 34.77 8.67
CA ARG A 292 59.75 33.97 9.51
C ARG A 292 61.18 34.00 8.99
N MET A 293 61.39 33.90 7.67
CA MET A 293 62.74 33.98 7.09
C MET A 293 63.40 35.35 7.29
N ALA A 294 62.63 36.45 7.19
CA ALA A 294 63.13 37.79 7.48
C ALA A 294 63.49 37.99 8.97
N SER A 295 62.72 37.39 9.89
CA SER A 295 63.02 37.45 11.34
C SER A 295 64.26 36.65 11.74
N ALA A 296 64.53 35.51 11.07
CA ALA A 296 65.69 34.68 11.33
C ALA A 296 67.02 35.29 10.83
N GLN A 297 66.97 36.11 9.78
CA GLN A 297 68.14 36.84 9.28
C GLN A 297 68.53 38.05 10.15
N ASN A 298 67.60 38.61 10.95
CA ASN A 298 67.89 39.74 11.84
C ASN A 298 68.41 39.32 13.23
N GLN A 299 68.53 38.02 13.52
CA GLN A 299 69.03 37.49 14.79
C GLN A 299 70.41 36.82 14.68
N ALA A 300 71.04 36.82 13.50
CA ALA A 300 72.40 36.36 13.25
C ALA A 300 73.33 37.57 12.99
#